data_AF-A0A4U5UBQ6-F1
#
_entry.id   AF-A0A4U5UBQ6-F1
#
_cell.length_a   1.000
_cell.length_b   1.000
_cell.length_c   1.000
_cell.angle_alpha   90.00
_cell.angle_beta   90.00
_cell.angle_gamma   90.00
#
_symmetry.space_group_name_H-M   'P 1'
#
loop_
_entity.id
_entity.type
_entity.pdbx_description
1 polymer ?
#
loop_
_entity_poly.entity_id
_entity_poly.type
_entity_poly.pdbx_seq_one_letter_code
_entity_poly.pdbx_strand_id
1 'polypeptide(L)'
;MIIPEPQAAAAYQIESSSFHVLSQALESEDALQFSESEALTESECEAMSDCALSDSTDNPLYNEETLEKIRETLLLEVKKRNNQDTVAAMMEKTFAHRRQEVIRDAPLIADFKTKWPALFCVSELTAEFKRITTVSLLPKFFSELDVLSSNLMKVFSKKGGGQGRKIKSIMIPITQV
;
A
#
# COMPACT_ATOMS: atom_id res chain seq x y z
N MET A 1 14.88 31.58 -7.71
CA MET A 1 15.00 30.74 -6.50
C MET A 1 13.65 30.78 -5.81
N ILE A 2 12.87 29.70 -5.92
CA ILE A 2 11.60 29.58 -5.21
C ILE A 2 11.94 28.91 -3.87
N ILE A 3 11.80 29.66 -2.78
CA ILE A 3 11.93 29.15 -1.43
C ILE A 3 10.60 28.43 -1.12
N PRO A 4 10.60 27.11 -0.85
CA PRO A 4 9.37 26.40 -0.56
C PRO A 4 8.76 26.87 0.76
N GLU A 5 7.44 26.98 0.75
CA GLU A 5 6.58 27.45 1.83
C GLU A 5 6.67 26.53 3.07
N PRO A 6 6.79 27.07 4.29
CA PRO A 6 7.12 26.30 5.51
C PRO A 6 6.06 25.27 5.93
N GLN A 7 4.83 25.33 5.40
CA GLN A 7 3.78 24.36 5.68
C GLN A 7 3.98 23.01 4.97
N ALA A 8 4.65 22.98 3.82
CA ALA A 8 4.91 21.74 3.09
C ALA A 8 5.96 20.86 3.79
N ALA A 9 6.93 21.48 4.48
CA ALA A 9 7.97 20.77 5.23
C ALA A 9 7.38 20.02 6.43
N ALA A 10 6.42 20.61 7.15
CA ALA A 10 5.79 19.98 8.31
C ALA A 10 4.94 18.76 7.92
N ALA A 11 4.16 18.83 6.83
CA ALA A 11 3.40 17.70 6.32
C ALA A 11 4.31 16.54 5.88
N TYR A 12 5.42 16.86 5.21
CA TYR A 12 6.42 15.87 4.80
C TYR A 12 7.13 15.22 6.00
N GLN A 13 7.40 15.98 7.06
CA GLN A 13 8.01 15.47 8.29
C GLN A 13 7.09 14.48 9.01
N ILE A 14 5.78 14.75 9.07
CA ILE A 14 4.79 13.88 9.73
C ILE A 14 4.62 12.57 8.96
N GLU A 15 4.53 12.64 7.62
CA GLU A 15 4.45 11.45 6.77
C GLU A 15 5.72 10.60 6.82
N SER A 16 6.90 11.24 6.87
CA SER A 16 8.19 10.54 7.00
C SER A 16 8.34 9.87 8.37
N SER A 17 7.87 10.50 9.45
CA SER A 17 7.88 9.93 10.80
C SER A 17 6.92 8.74 10.92
N SER A 18 5.71 8.84 10.36
CA SER A 18 4.75 7.73 10.33
C SER A 18 5.26 6.55 9.50
N PHE A 19 5.97 6.82 8.41
CA PHE A 19 6.57 5.78 7.57
C PHE A 19 7.76 5.09 8.27
N HIS A 20 8.59 5.84 8.99
CA HIS A 20 9.71 5.28 9.74
C HIS A 20 9.26 4.34 10.86
N VAL A 21 8.19 4.70 11.58
CA VAL A 21 7.60 3.86 12.64
C VAL A 21 7.02 2.56 12.06
N LEU A 22 6.34 2.62 10.92
CA LEU A 22 5.81 1.42 10.25
C LEU A 22 6.91 0.54 9.65
N SER A 23 7.98 1.13 9.14
CA SER A 23 9.15 0.39 8.63
C SER A 23 9.88 -0.32 9.77
N GLN A 24 10.06 0.33 10.92
CA GLN A 24 10.66 -0.31 12.11
C GLN A 24 9.78 -1.46 12.65
N ALA A 25 8.45 -1.30 12.64
CA ALA A 25 7.51 -2.34 13.09
C ALA A 25 7.49 -3.59 12.21
N LEU A 26 7.85 -3.46 10.92
CA LEU A 26 7.97 -4.58 9.98
C LEU A 26 9.32 -5.31 10.09
N GLU A 27 10.33 -4.69 10.73
CA GLU A 27 11.70 -5.22 10.82
C GLU A 27 12.02 -5.85 12.19
N SER A 28 11.19 -5.66 13.22
CA SER A 28 11.38 -6.26 14.55
C SER A 28 10.67 -7.61 14.71
N GLU A 29 11.39 -8.68 15.06
CA GLU A 29 10.83 -10.02 15.37
C GLU A 29 10.19 -10.13 16.78
N ASP A 30 10.13 -9.05 17.56
CA ASP A 30 9.50 -9.03 18.89
C ASP A 30 8.07 -8.47 18.83
N ALA A 31 7.14 -9.33 18.39
CA ALA A 31 5.71 -9.11 18.60
C ALA A 31 5.35 -9.39 20.07
N LEU A 32 5.65 -8.46 21.00
CA LEU A 32 5.00 -8.35 22.31
C LEU A 32 5.41 -7.05 23.03
N GLN A 33 4.39 -6.33 23.51
CA GLN A 33 4.39 -5.11 24.34
C GLN A 33 4.56 -3.76 23.62
N PHE A 34 3.55 -3.36 22.83
CA PHE A 34 3.23 -1.94 22.71
C PHE A 34 2.34 -1.55 23.89
N SER A 35 2.88 -0.78 24.83
CA SER A 35 2.12 -0.25 25.95
C SER A 35 1.13 0.81 25.45
N GLU A 36 -0.10 0.74 25.93
CA GLU A 36 -1.21 1.64 25.64
C GLU A 36 -1.05 3.02 26.32
N SER A 37 0.12 3.67 26.20
CA SER A 37 0.43 4.91 26.95
C SER A 37 0.86 6.12 26.12
N GLU A 38 0.78 6.07 24.79
CA GLU A 38 0.95 7.26 23.93
C GLU A 38 -0.32 7.57 23.12
N ALA A 39 -1.46 7.54 23.80
CA ALA A 39 -2.62 8.30 23.35
C ALA A 39 -2.30 9.79 23.55
N LEU A 40 -1.78 10.45 22.50
CA LEU A 40 -1.72 11.90 22.46
C LEU A 40 -3.15 12.44 22.58
N THR A 41 -3.36 13.14 23.68
CA THR A 41 -4.60 13.78 24.14
C THR A 41 -5.23 14.68 23.08
N GLU A 42 -6.57 14.71 23.04
CA GLU A 42 -7.47 15.53 22.20
C GLU A 42 -7.26 17.07 22.23
N SER A 43 -6.13 17.60 22.71
CA SER A 43 -5.96 19.00 23.08
C SER A 43 -5.24 19.90 22.07
N GLU A 44 -4.99 19.47 20.83
CA GLU A 44 -4.49 20.39 19.77
C GLU A 44 -5.37 20.37 18.50
N CYS A 45 -6.68 20.15 18.68
CA CYS A 45 -7.68 20.23 17.62
C CYS A 45 -8.32 21.64 17.49
N GLU A 46 -8.15 22.54 18.46
CA GLU A 46 -8.98 23.76 18.60
C GLU A 46 -8.28 25.09 18.26
N ALA A 47 -7.28 25.10 17.37
CA ALA A 47 -6.64 26.35 16.93
C ALA A 47 -6.62 26.56 15.41
N MET A 48 -7.65 26.11 14.69
CA MET A 48 -7.86 26.55 13.30
C MET A 48 -9.35 26.58 12.87
N SER A 49 -10.26 26.74 13.84
CA SER A 49 -11.71 26.80 13.59
C SER A 49 -12.24 28.20 13.28
N ASP A 50 -11.41 29.25 13.23
CA ASP A 50 -11.88 30.60 12.93
C ASP A 50 -10.99 31.29 11.89
N CYS A 51 -11.24 31.01 10.62
CA CYS A 51 -11.05 31.96 9.52
C CYS A 51 -11.86 31.54 8.28
N ALA A 52 -12.98 32.25 8.09
CA ALA A 52 -13.68 32.51 6.82
C ALA A 52 -14.23 31.33 6.00
N LEU A 53 -15.57 31.26 5.96
CA LEU A 53 -16.27 31.12 4.68
C LEU A 53 -15.68 32.15 3.69
N SER A 54 -14.75 31.72 2.84
CA SER A 54 -14.55 32.34 1.54
C SER A 54 -15.08 31.39 0.49
N ASP A 55 -16.27 31.74 0.01
CA ASP A 55 -16.81 31.33 -1.28
C ASP A 55 -15.79 31.64 -2.38
N SER A 56 -15.07 30.62 -2.80
CA SER A 56 -14.34 30.58 -4.07
C SER A 56 -14.20 29.12 -4.49
N THR A 57 -15.17 28.66 -5.27
CA THR A 57 -15.03 27.44 -6.07
C THR A 57 -13.84 27.55 -7.02
N ASP A 58 -13.31 26.37 -7.39
CA ASP A 58 -12.40 26.12 -8.51
C ASP A 58 -10.89 26.17 -8.20
N ASN A 59 -10.42 25.17 -7.45
CA ASN A 59 -9.29 24.40 -7.99
C ASN A 59 -9.87 23.29 -8.89
N PRO A 60 -9.85 23.42 -10.22
CA PRO A 60 -10.56 22.52 -11.14
C PRO A 60 -9.98 21.09 -11.22
N LEU A 61 -8.90 20.81 -10.49
CA LEU A 61 -8.17 19.55 -10.63
C LEU A 61 -8.63 18.42 -9.68
N TYR A 62 -9.40 18.71 -8.62
CA TYR A 62 -9.74 17.73 -7.56
C TYR A 62 -11.08 18.00 -6.84
N ASN A 63 -12.15 18.36 -7.56
CA ASN A 63 -13.48 18.30 -6.94
C ASN A 63 -14.00 16.84 -6.94
N GLU A 64 -14.79 16.48 -5.92
CA GLU A 64 -15.36 15.14 -5.73
C GLU A 64 -16.11 14.65 -6.99
N GLU A 65 -16.81 15.57 -7.66
CA GLU A 65 -17.54 15.31 -8.90
C GLU A 65 -16.61 14.92 -10.08
N THR A 66 -15.41 15.50 -10.18
CA THR A 66 -14.41 15.16 -11.22
C THR A 66 -13.75 13.83 -10.91
N LEU A 67 -13.51 13.52 -9.64
CA LEU A 67 -12.96 12.23 -9.24
C LEU A 67 -13.96 11.09 -9.49
N GLU A 68 -15.24 11.33 -9.24
CA GLU A 68 -16.30 10.38 -9.56
C GLU A 68 -16.44 10.17 -11.08
N LYS A 69 -16.34 11.24 -11.88
CA LYS A 69 -16.25 11.14 -13.35
C LYS A 69 -15.03 10.34 -13.82
N ILE A 70 -13.88 10.50 -13.17
CA ILE A 70 -12.68 9.70 -13.44
C ILE A 70 -12.94 8.23 -13.09
N ARG A 71 -13.61 7.93 -11.97
CA ARG A 71 -14.01 6.57 -11.58
C ARG A 71 -14.90 5.92 -12.62
N GLU A 72 -15.95 6.61 -13.08
CA GLU A 72 -16.84 6.10 -14.12
C GLU A 72 -16.10 5.82 -15.43
N THR A 73 -15.22 6.74 -15.83
CA THR A 73 -14.38 6.58 -17.01
C THR A 73 -13.47 5.36 -16.86
N LEU A 74 -12.88 5.15 -15.67
CA LEU A 74 -12.00 4.03 -15.38
C LEU A 74 -12.70 2.68 -15.58
N LEU A 75 -13.98 2.56 -15.23
CA LEU A 75 -14.76 1.33 -15.45
C LEU A 75 -14.88 0.94 -16.92
N LEU A 76 -14.87 1.93 -17.82
CA LEU A 76 -14.86 1.73 -19.26
C LEU A 76 -13.45 1.42 -19.77
N GLU A 77 -12.46 2.17 -19.31
CA GLU A 77 -11.06 2.04 -19.72
C GLU A 77 -10.44 0.69 -19.37
N VAL A 78 -10.78 0.11 -18.21
CA VAL A 78 -10.30 -1.21 -17.76
C VAL A 78 -10.77 -2.34 -18.68
N LYS A 79 -11.90 -2.17 -19.38
CA LYS A 79 -12.45 -3.19 -20.30
C LYS A 79 -11.81 -3.15 -21.68
N LYS A 80 -11.07 -2.10 -22.02
CA LYS A 80 -10.44 -1.93 -23.34
C LYS A 80 -9.15 -2.74 -23.44
N ARG A 81 -8.87 -3.27 -24.64
CA ARG A 81 -7.57 -3.88 -24.95
C ARG A 81 -6.48 -2.81 -25.03
N ASN A 82 -5.27 -3.16 -24.57
CA ASN A 82 -4.05 -2.34 -24.68
C ASN A 82 -4.13 -0.94 -24.05
N ASN A 83 -4.86 -0.81 -22.95
CA ASN A 83 -5.12 0.49 -22.34
C ASN A 83 -4.47 0.66 -20.95
N GLN A 84 -3.37 -0.07 -20.72
CA GLN A 84 -2.74 -0.16 -19.40
C GLN A 84 -2.19 1.20 -18.94
N ASP A 85 -1.56 1.97 -19.83
CA ASP A 85 -0.96 3.26 -19.48
C ASP A 85 -2.01 4.30 -19.08
N THR A 86 -3.14 4.33 -19.80
CA THR A 86 -4.29 5.20 -19.48
C THR A 86 -4.87 4.84 -18.12
N VAL A 87 -5.07 3.54 -17.88
CA VAL A 87 -5.57 3.03 -16.59
C VAL A 87 -4.60 3.40 -15.47
N ALA A 88 -3.29 3.20 -15.65
CA ALA A 88 -2.28 3.54 -14.66
C ALA A 88 -2.28 5.03 -14.30
N ALA A 89 -2.39 5.92 -15.30
CA ALA A 89 -2.45 7.36 -15.08
C ALA A 89 -3.73 7.80 -14.33
N MET A 90 -4.87 7.17 -14.63
CA MET A 90 -6.13 7.42 -13.92
C MET A 90 -6.09 6.87 -12.50
N MET A 91 -5.48 5.71 -12.30
CA MET A 91 -5.26 5.13 -10.98
C MET A 91 -4.37 6.04 -10.15
N GLU A 92 -3.25 6.52 -10.68
CA GLU A 92 -2.38 7.48 -9.97
C GLU A 92 -3.14 8.72 -9.50
N LYS A 93 -3.96 9.33 -10.36
CA LYS A 93 -4.77 10.52 -10.01
C LYS A 93 -5.81 10.27 -8.92
N THR A 94 -6.35 9.05 -8.85
CA THR A 94 -7.41 8.68 -7.88
C THR A 94 -6.88 8.10 -6.58
N PHE A 95 -5.56 8.01 -6.41
CA PHE A 95 -4.92 7.37 -5.26
C PHE A 95 -5.41 7.94 -3.92
N ALA A 96 -5.33 9.26 -3.75
CA ALA A 96 -5.70 9.92 -2.49
C ALA A 96 -7.16 9.66 -2.10
N HIS A 97 -8.07 9.75 -3.07
CA HIS A 97 -9.50 9.53 -2.87
C HIS A 97 -9.79 8.08 -2.47
N ARG A 98 -9.19 7.10 -3.17
CA ARG A 98 -9.33 5.68 -2.82
C ARG A 98 -8.83 5.35 -1.42
N ARG A 99 -7.68 5.91 -1.02
CA ARG A 99 -7.15 5.75 0.34
C ARG A 99 -8.11 6.34 1.36
N GLN A 100 -8.70 7.50 1.06
CA GLN A 100 -9.65 8.16 1.95
C GLN A 100 -10.93 7.33 2.15
N GLU A 101 -11.47 6.74 1.08
CA GLU A 101 -12.62 5.83 1.10
C GLU A 101 -12.36 4.63 2.00
N VAL A 102 -11.20 3.97 1.84
CA VAL A 102 -10.84 2.80 2.67
C VAL A 102 -10.73 3.16 4.15
N ILE A 103 -10.15 4.33 4.46
CA ILE A 103 -9.91 4.76 5.84
C ILE A 103 -11.20 5.23 6.52
N ARG A 104 -12.07 5.97 5.82
CA ARG A 104 -13.30 6.54 6.41
C ARG A 104 -14.46 5.57 6.39
N ASP A 105 -14.70 4.95 5.24
CA ASP A 105 -15.94 4.22 4.99
C ASP A 105 -15.79 2.72 5.26
N ALA A 106 -14.55 2.23 5.37
CA ALA A 106 -14.20 0.82 5.59
C ALA A 106 -15.10 -0.14 4.79
N PRO A 107 -15.20 0.03 3.46
CA PRO A 107 -16.20 -0.65 2.65
C PRO A 107 -15.95 -2.15 2.61
N LEU A 108 -17.01 -2.93 2.38
CA LEU A 108 -16.86 -4.35 2.09
C LEU A 108 -16.01 -4.55 0.83
N ILE A 109 -15.18 -5.59 0.82
CA ILE A 109 -14.28 -5.87 -0.30
C ILE A 109 -15.03 -6.07 -1.63
N ALA A 110 -16.26 -6.61 -1.57
CA ALA A 110 -17.11 -6.77 -2.74
C ALA A 110 -17.49 -5.42 -3.34
N ASP A 111 -17.92 -4.47 -2.50
CA ASP A 111 -18.34 -3.13 -2.94
C ASP A 111 -17.13 -2.35 -3.45
N PHE A 112 -16.01 -2.40 -2.72
CA PHE A 112 -14.76 -1.76 -3.13
C PHE A 112 -14.26 -2.28 -4.49
N LYS A 113 -14.37 -3.58 -4.74
CA LYS A 113 -14.03 -4.20 -6.03
C LYS A 113 -14.92 -3.72 -7.16
N THR A 114 -16.21 -3.52 -6.92
CA THR A 114 -17.11 -3.00 -7.96
C THR A 114 -16.78 -1.56 -8.35
N LYS A 115 -16.37 -0.74 -7.38
CA LYS A 115 -15.95 0.64 -7.62
C LYS A 115 -14.58 0.74 -8.29
N TRP A 116 -13.62 -0.08 -7.87
CA TRP A 116 -12.22 -0.02 -8.30
C TRP A 116 -11.71 -1.35 -8.84
N PRO A 117 -12.27 -1.85 -9.96
CA PRO A 117 -11.92 -3.17 -10.50
C PRO A 117 -10.45 -3.26 -10.95
N ALA A 118 -9.84 -2.13 -11.31
CA ALA A 118 -8.42 -2.04 -11.68
C ALA A 118 -7.49 -2.52 -10.55
N LEU A 119 -7.85 -2.29 -9.27
CA LEU A 119 -7.05 -2.75 -8.12
C LEU A 119 -6.88 -4.27 -8.05
N PHE A 120 -7.72 -5.01 -8.76
CA PHE A 120 -7.71 -6.46 -8.79
C PHE A 120 -6.98 -7.02 -10.01
N CYS A 121 -6.23 -6.18 -10.75
CA CYS A 121 -5.23 -6.64 -11.71
C CYS A 121 -3.82 -6.52 -11.11
N VAL A 122 -2.91 -7.41 -11.53
CA VAL A 122 -1.58 -7.53 -10.93
C VAL A 122 -0.74 -6.25 -11.12
N SER A 123 -0.85 -5.59 -12.27
CA SER A 123 -0.08 -4.36 -12.57
C SER A 123 -0.46 -3.22 -11.63
N GLU A 124 -1.76 -2.92 -11.51
CA GLU A 124 -2.23 -1.82 -10.66
C GLU A 124 -2.09 -2.16 -9.18
N LEU A 125 -2.32 -3.40 -8.77
CA LEU A 125 -2.08 -3.83 -7.39
C LEU A 125 -0.61 -3.62 -7.02
N THR A 126 0.32 -4.00 -7.89
CA THR A 126 1.76 -3.80 -7.66
C THR A 126 2.12 -2.32 -7.59
N ALA A 127 1.55 -1.49 -8.46
CA ALA A 127 1.77 -0.04 -8.45
C ALA A 127 1.21 0.60 -7.16
N GLU A 128 0.03 0.18 -6.71
CA GLU A 128 -0.59 0.64 -5.47
C GLU A 128 0.18 0.24 -4.22
N PHE A 129 0.60 -1.01 -4.15
CA PHE A 129 1.46 -1.47 -3.07
C PHE A 129 2.70 -0.60 -2.97
N LYS A 130 3.32 -0.27 -4.11
CA LYS A 130 4.47 0.64 -4.15
C LYS A 130 4.10 2.08 -3.74
N ARG A 131 2.93 2.60 -4.12
CA ARG A 131 2.48 3.93 -3.69
C ARG A 131 2.27 4.00 -2.17
N ILE A 132 1.73 2.93 -1.57
CA ILE A 132 1.45 2.86 -0.13
C ILE A 132 2.72 2.61 0.69
N THR A 133 3.54 1.66 0.26
CA THR A 133 4.66 1.15 1.07
C THR A 133 6.00 1.68 0.61
N THR A 134 6.09 2.35 -0.54
CA THR A 134 7.33 2.71 -1.27
C THR A 134 8.19 1.52 -1.72
N VAL A 135 7.79 0.29 -1.38
CA VAL A 135 8.50 -0.95 -1.71
C VAL A 135 7.92 -1.57 -2.98
N SER A 136 8.80 -2.14 -3.82
CA SER A 136 8.36 -2.88 -5.00
C SER A 136 7.86 -4.27 -4.60
N LEU A 137 6.57 -4.55 -4.82
CA LEU A 137 5.90 -5.77 -4.38
C LEU A 137 6.58 -7.05 -4.89
N LEU A 138 6.71 -7.20 -6.21
CA LEU A 138 7.21 -8.44 -6.81
C LEU A 138 8.65 -8.76 -6.39
N PRO A 139 9.63 -7.83 -6.48
CA PRO A 139 10.98 -8.11 -6.00
C PRO A 139 11.03 -8.46 -4.52
N LYS A 140 10.30 -7.74 -3.66
CA LYS A 140 10.26 -8.03 -2.22
C LYS A 140 9.68 -9.42 -1.98
N PHE A 141 8.53 -9.73 -2.59
CA PHE A 141 7.89 -11.03 -2.47
C PHE A 141 8.81 -12.19 -2.88
N PHE A 142 9.45 -12.10 -4.05
CA PHE A 142 10.36 -13.15 -4.51
C PHE A 142 11.59 -13.27 -3.60
N SER A 143 12.15 -12.16 -3.14
CA SER A 143 13.28 -12.21 -2.20
C SER A 143 12.93 -12.90 -0.87
N GLU A 144 11.73 -12.65 -0.34
CA GLU A 144 11.26 -13.33 0.87
C GLU A 144 10.97 -14.81 0.63
N LEU A 145 10.42 -15.17 -0.53
CA LEU A 145 10.24 -16.57 -0.92
C LEU A 145 11.58 -17.31 -1.03
N ASP A 146 12.62 -16.68 -1.57
CA ASP A 146 13.95 -17.27 -1.68
C ASP A 146 14.57 -17.52 -0.29
N VAL A 147 14.39 -16.58 0.65
CA VAL A 147 14.85 -16.74 2.03
C VAL A 147 14.10 -17.87 2.74
N LEU A 148 12.77 -17.87 2.66
CA LEU A 148 11.93 -18.88 3.30
C LEU A 148 12.19 -20.28 2.71
N SER A 149 12.31 -20.38 1.39
CA SER A 149 12.63 -21.64 0.72
C SER A 149 14.01 -22.15 1.16
N SER A 150 15.04 -21.30 1.18
CA SER A 150 16.37 -21.66 1.69
C SER A 150 16.33 -22.17 3.14
N ASN A 151 15.56 -21.52 4.00
CA ASN A 151 15.38 -21.94 5.39
C ASN A 151 14.67 -23.29 5.50
N LEU A 152 13.62 -23.50 4.71
CA LEU A 152 12.91 -24.77 4.65
C LEU A 152 13.82 -25.91 4.17
N MET A 153 14.67 -25.64 3.16
CA MET A 153 15.65 -26.62 2.68
C MET A 153 16.64 -27.02 3.78
N LYS A 154 17.14 -26.05 4.57
CA LYS A 154 18.01 -26.33 5.73
C LYS A 154 17.33 -27.22 6.77
N VAL A 155 16.06 -26.97 7.08
CA VAL A 155 15.28 -27.77 8.04
C VAL A 155 15.13 -29.20 7.54
N PHE A 156 14.81 -29.38 6.26
CA PHE A 156 14.65 -30.70 5.68
C PHE A 156 15.95 -31.49 5.56
N SER A 157 17.08 -30.83 5.26
CA SER A 157 18.40 -31.49 5.24
C SER A 157 18.81 -32.06 6.60
N LYS A 158 18.37 -31.43 7.70
CA LYS A 158 18.62 -31.89 9.07
C LYS A 158 17.73 -33.07 9.48
N LYS A 159 16.64 -33.35 8.76
CA LYS A 159 15.72 -34.44 9.10
C LYS A 159 16.36 -35.81 8.78
N GLY A 160 16.51 -36.64 9.81
CA GLY A 160 17.00 -38.02 9.71
C GLY A 160 15.89 -39.08 9.62
N GLY A 161 16.32 -40.36 9.65
CA GLY A 161 15.40 -41.51 9.70
C GLY A 161 14.63 -41.79 8.42
N GLY A 162 13.59 -42.62 8.51
CA GLY A 162 12.76 -43.01 7.35
C GLY A 162 12.07 -41.83 6.67
N GLN A 163 11.59 -40.85 7.45
CA GLN A 163 11.00 -39.62 6.93
C GLN A 163 12.06 -38.73 6.25
N GLY A 164 13.25 -38.60 6.84
CA GLY A 164 14.36 -37.86 6.23
C GLY A 164 14.79 -38.42 4.87
N ARG A 165 14.82 -39.76 4.72
CA ARG A 165 15.11 -40.40 3.42
C ARG A 165 14.04 -40.07 2.37
N LYS A 166 12.76 -40.11 2.75
CA LYS A 166 11.65 -39.77 1.86
C LYS A 166 11.72 -38.30 1.42
N ILE A 167 11.98 -37.39 2.37
CA ILE A 167 12.15 -35.96 2.11
C ILE A 167 13.33 -35.71 1.16
N LYS A 168 14.49 -36.32 1.41
CA LYS A 168 15.67 -36.20 0.52
C LYS A 168 15.37 -36.69 -0.89
N SER A 169 14.65 -37.81 -1.04
CA SER A 169 14.25 -38.33 -2.36
C SER A 169 13.38 -37.35 -3.15
N ILE A 170 12.55 -36.55 -2.47
CA ILE A 170 11.69 -35.53 -3.10
C ILE A 170 12.47 -34.24 -3.39
N MET A 171 13.42 -33.86 -2.53
CA MET A 171 14.19 -32.62 -2.69
C MET A 171 15.28 -32.70 -3.75
N ILE A 172 15.90 -33.88 -3.97
CA ILE A 172 17.02 -34.04 -4.92
C ILE A 172 16.67 -33.52 -6.33
N PRO A 173 15.51 -33.86 -6.94
CA PRO A 173 15.12 -33.32 -8.23
C PRO A 173 14.90 -31.80 -8.24
N ILE A 174 14.42 -31.24 -7.13
CA ILE A 174 14.06 -29.81 -7.00
C ILE A 174 15.31 -28.93 -6.91
N THR A 175 16.41 -29.45 -6.38
CA THR A 175 17.69 -28.73 -6.23
C THR A 175 18.61 -28.75 -7.46
N GLN A 176 18.20 -29.41 -8.56
CA GLN A 176 19.05 -29.63 -9.74
C GLN A 176 18.88 -28.59 -10.87
N VAL A 177 18.46 -27.36 -10.55
CA VAL A 177 18.30 -26.27 -11.52
C VAL A 177 19.55 -25.40 -11.57
#